data_AF-A0A3C0G139-F1
#
_entry.id   AF-A0A3C0G139-F1
#
_cell.length_a   1.000
_cell.length_b   1.000
_cell.length_c   1.000
_cell.angle_alpha   90.00
_cell.angle_beta   90.00
_cell.angle_gamma   90.00
#
_symmetry.space_group_name_H-M   'P 1'
#
loop_
_entity.id
_entity.type
_entity.pdbx_description
1 polymer ?
#
loop_
_entity_poly.entity_id
_entity_poly.type
_entity_poly.pdbx_seq_one_letter_code
_entity_poly.pdbx_strand_id
1 'polypeptide(L)'
;KMAPAFKPFIELKGHRKYYQKWPGHVKSSYGFGWRIHTLKENESGAEETIWHHGGSVNNYRNEIALFPESDLGICVLINGPSKLVKTVIPDLRAIVKSIYEQEIAIATSI
;
A
#
# COMPACT_ATOMS: atom_id res chain seq x y z
N LYS A 1 2.97 19.77 -9.43
CA LYS A 1 2.07 18.72 -10.00
C LYS A 1 2.87 17.42 -10.11
N MET A 2 2.72 16.47 -9.17
CA MET A 2 3.41 15.16 -9.19
C MET A 2 2.70 14.10 -10.08
N ALA A 3 1.68 14.51 -10.82
CA ALA A 3 0.66 13.65 -11.44
C ALA A 3 1.14 12.57 -12.43
N PRO A 4 2.23 12.74 -13.23
CA PRO A 4 2.57 11.73 -14.24
C PRO A 4 3.05 10.40 -13.65
N ALA A 5 3.76 10.44 -12.52
CA ALA A 5 4.39 9.24 -11.95
C ALA A 5 3.38 8.21 -11.45
N PHE A 6 2.26 8.69 -10.92
CA PHE A 6 1.19 7.89 -10.34
C PHE A 6 0.04 7.61 -11.29
N LYS A 7 0.19 7.96 -12.57
CA LYS A 7 -0.81 7.63 -13.59
C LYS A 7 -0.60 6.18 -14.04
N PRO A 8 -1.64 5.32 -14.00
CA PRO A 8 -1.59 4.00 -14.60
C PRO A 8 -1.13 4.08 -16.06
N PHE A 9 -0.06 3.37 -16.40
CA PHE A 9 0.45 3.28 -17.77
C PHE A 9 0.26 1.89 -18.36
N ILE A 10 0.58 0.85 -17.59
CA ILE A 10 0.38 -0.55 -18.00
C ILE A 10 -0.24 -1.37 -16.88
N GLU A 11 -1.26 -2.15 -17.20
CA GLU A 11 -1.90 -3.05 -16.23
C GLU A 11 -1.05 -4.30 -15.98
N LEU A 12 -0.95 -4.71 -14.71
CA LEU A 12 -0.20 -5.88 -14.27
C LEU A 12 -1.14 -7.06 -14.08
N LYS A 13 -1.32 -7.87 -15.13
CA LYS A 13 -2.19 -9.05 -15.14
C LYS A 13 -1.58 -10.26 -14.41
N GLY A 14 -2.44 -11.20 -13.99
CA GLY A 14 -2.06 -12.45 -13.30
C GLY A 14 -2.06 -12.35 -11.77
N HIS A 15 -1.70 -13.44 -11.08
CA HIS A 15 -1.78 -13.54 -9.60
C HIS A 15 -0.49 -14.09 -8.94
N ARG A 16 0.67 -13.80 -9.53
CA ARG A 16 1.96 -14.36 -9.06
C ARG A 16 2.70 -13.48 -8.04
N LYS A 17 2.37 -12.20 -7.95
CA LYS A 17 3.13 -11.24 -7.14
C LYS A 17 2.56 -11.15 -5.72
N TYR A 18 3.42 -10.86 -4.75
CA TYR A 18 3.02 -10.86 -3.33
C TYR A 18 1.96 -9.80 -3.02
N TYR A 19 2.06 -8.60 -3.62
CA TYR A 19 1.09 -7.52 -3.41
C TYR A 19 -0.32 -7.85 -3.95
N GLN A 20 -0.44 -8.83 -4.85
CA GLN A 20 -1.75 -9.31 -5.34
C GLN A 20 -2.46 -10.21 -4.32
N LYS A 21 -1.77 -10.53 -3.23
CA LYS A 21 -2.32 -11.27 -2.08
C LYS A 21 -2.63 -10.35 -0.91
N TRP A 22 -2.43 -9.04 -1.06
CA TRP A 22 -2.82 -8.09 -0.04
C TRP A 22 -4.35 -8.10 0.13
N PRO A 23 -4.86 -7.95 1.38
CA PRO A 23 -6.30 -7.92 1.62
C PRO A 23 -7.00 -6.87 0.74
N GLY A 24 -8.12 -7.25 0.15
CA GLY A 24 -8.91 -6.36 -0.69
C GLY A 24 -8.30 -6.03 -2.05
N HIS A 25 -7.24 -6.71 -2.49
CA HIS A 25 -6.64 -6.44 -3.81
C HIS A 25 -7.66 -6.62 -4.95
N VAL A 26 -7.83 -5.57 -5.78
CA VAL A 26 -8.69 -5.59 -6.96
C VAL A 26 -7.84 -5.67 -8.23
N LYS A 27 -6.94 -4.69 -8.42
CA LYS A 27 -6.09 -4.60 -9.61
C LYS A 27 -4.82 -3.84 -9.31
N SER A 28 -3.83 -4.04 -10.19
CA SER A 28 -2.55 -3.35 -10.14
C SER A 28 -2.15 -2.86 -11.51
N SER A 29 -1.57 -1.68 -11.57
CA SER A 29 -0.92 -1.14 -12.75
C SER A 29 0.48 -0.63 -12.40
N TYR A 30 1.25 -0.29 -13.42
CA TYR A 30 2.55 0.34 -13.29
C TYR A 30 2.48 1.73 -13.91
N GLY A 31 2.94 2.74 -13.17
CA GLY A 31 3.22 4.10 -13.63
C GLY A 31 4.73 4.33 -13.74
N PHE A 32 5.19 5.59 -13.77
CA PHE A 32 6.62 5.87 -13.90
C PHE A 32 7.37 5.63 -12.59
N GLY A 33 7.83 4.39 -12.40
CA GLY A 33 8.57 3.97 -11.21
C GLY A 33 7.71 3.48 -10.06
N TRP A 34 6.38 3.39 -10.24
CA TRP A 34 5.45 3.04 -9.16
C TRP A 34 4.49 1.93 -9.58
N ARG A 35 4.18 1.04 -8.64
CA ARG A 35 3.00 0.17 -8.74
C ARG A 35 1.82 0.93 -8.16
N ILE A 36 0.70 0.92 -8.86
CA ILE A 36 -0.52 1.59 -8.44
C ILE A 36 -1.55 0.50 -8.21
N HIS A 37 -1.91 0.30 -6.96
CA HIS A 37 -2.86 -0.72 -6.53
C HIS A 37 -4.21 -0.08 -6.25
N THR A 38 -5.27 -0.76 -6.66
CA THR A 38 -6.63 -0.49 -6.19
C THR A 38 -6.98 -1.59 -5.20
N LEU A 39 -7.31 -1.19 -3.96
CA LEU A 39 -7.84 -2.06 -2.93
C LEU A 39 -9.30 -1.74 -2.66
N LYS A 40 -10.03 -2.71 -2.13
CA LYS A 40 -11.42 -2.56 -1.69
C LYS A 40 -11.66 -3.41 -0.45
N GLU A 41 -12.09 -2.78 0.65
CA GLU A 41 -12.21 -3.44 1.95
C GLU A 41 -13.31 -4.53 1.97
N ASN A 42 -14.43 -4.27 1.31
CA ASN A 42 -15.52 -5.23 1.11
C ASN A 42 -16.30 -4.88 -0.17
N GLU A 43 -17.30 -5.67 -0.56
CA GLU A 43 -18.06 -5.45 -1.80
C GLU A 43 -18.77 -4.08 -1.87
N SER A 44 -19.07 -3.48 -0.72
CA SER A 44 -19.72 -2.17 -0.59
C SER A 44 -18.75 -1.03 -0.21
N GLY A 45 -17.47 -1.34 0.02
CA GLY A 45 -16.47 -0.40 0.49
C GLY A 45 -15.98 0.52 -0.63
N ALA A 46 -15.47 1.68 -0.24
CA ALA A 46 -14.79 2.57 -1.18
C ALA A 46 -13.50 1.92 -1.71
N GLU A 47 -13.16 2.20 -2.97
CA GLU A 47 -11.86 1.86 -3.50
C GLU A 47 -10.80 2.79 -2.90
N GLU A 48 -9.67 2.21 -2.47
CA GLU A 48 -8.50 2.94 -1.97
C GLU A 48 -7.34 2.75 -2.95
N THR A 49 -6.61 3.83 -3.22
CA THR A 49 -5.43 3.79 -4.07
C THR A 49 -4.18 3.61 -3.20
N ILE A 50 -3.24 2.76 -3.65
CA ILE A 50 -1.91 2.69 -3.06
C ILE A 50 -0.87 2.91 -4.14
N TRP A 51 -0.01 3.90 -3.96
CA TRP A 51 1.21 4.06 -4.76
C TRP A 51 2.36 3.40 -4.04
N HIS A 52 2.88 2.32 -4.61
CA HIS A 52 3.78 1.42 -3.94
C HIS A 52 5.02 1.12 -4.77
N HIS A 53 6.18 1.10 -4.13
CA HIS A 53 7.39 0.55 -4.70
C HIS A 53 8.15 -0.27 -3.67
N GLY A 54 8.85 -1.29 -4.15
CA GLY A 54 9.68 -2.14 -3.32
C GLY A 54 10.91 -2.54 -4.13
N GLY A 55 12.06 -2.51 -3.47
CA GLY A 55 13.38 -2.64 -4.06
C GLY A 55 14.24 -3.65 -3.31
N SER A 56 15.25 -4.16 -4.01
CA SER A 56 16.17 -5.16 -3.47
C SER A 56 17.55 -4.96 -4.08
N VAL A 57 18.57 -4.75 -3.25
CA VAL A 57 19.97 -4.61 -3.67
C VAL A 57 20.86 -5.24 -2.60
N ASN A 58 21.78 -6.13 -2.96
CA ASN A 58 22.79 -6.71 -2.06
C ASN A 58 22.24 -7.17 -0.68
N ASN A 59 21.14 -7.92 -0.66
CA ASN A 59 20.42 -8.37 0.54
C ASN A 59 19.71 -7.27 1.36
N TYR A 60 19.80 -6.01 0.97
CA TYR A 60 18.94 -4.94 1.50
C TYR A 60 17.60 -4.95 0.79
N ARG A 61 16.54 -4.62 1.54
CA ARG A 61 15.18 -4.52 1.03
C ARG A 61 14.57 -3.21 1.50
N ASN A 62 13.67 -2.67 0.68
CA ASN A 62 12.79 -1.59 1.10
C ASN A 62 11.37 -1.84 0.61
N GLU A 63 10.41 -1.20 1.28
CA GLU A 63 9.05 -1.04 0.78
C GLU A 63 8.65 0.42 1.09
N ILE A 64 8.06 1.10 0.11
CA ILE A 64 7.50 2.44 0.25
C ILE A 64 6.09 2.45 -0.32
N ALA A 65 5.13 2.97 0.44
CA ALA A 65 3.73 3.07 0.03
C ALA A 65 3.15 4.42 0.44
N LEU A 66 2.36 5.02 -0.45
CA LEU A 66 1.61 6.25 -0.23
C LEU A 66 0.12 5.97 -0.42
N PHE A 67 -0.69 6.50 0.48
CA PHE A 67 -2.15 6.37 0.53
C PHE A 67 -2.76 7.78 0.41
N PRO A 68 -2.98 8.29 -0.82
CA PRO A 68 -3.35 9.68 -1.04
C PRO A 68 -4.70 10.06 -0.42
N GLU A 69 -5.63 9.10 -0.26
CA GLU A 69 -6.94 9.34 0.35
C GLU A 69 -6.86 9.53 1.87
N SER A 70 -5.81 9.04 2.53
CA SER A 70 -5.62 9.13 3.99
C SER A 70 -4.44 10.00 4.42
N ASP A 71 -3.82 10.72 3.47
CA ASP A 71 -2.61 11.53 3.69
C ASP A 71 -1.50 10.77 4.46
N LEU A 72 -1.36 9.47 4.17
CA LEU A 72 -0.44 8.57 4.84
C LEU A 72 0.69 8.11 3.91
N GLY A 73 1.92 8.17 4.41
CA GLY A 73 3.09 7.57 3.78
C GLY A 73 3.78 6.59 4.72
N ILE A 74 4.16 5.43 4.19
CA ILE A 74 4.89 4.38 4.92
C ILE A 74 6.18 4.09 4.15
N CYS A 75 7.33 4.12 4.84
CA CYS A 75 8.63 3.74 4.29
C CYS A 75 9.35 2.81 5.27
N VAL A 76 9.74 1.64 4.80
CA VAL A 76 10.39 0.60 5.61
C VAL A 76 11.71 0.23 4.96
N LEU A 77 12.79 0.29 5.74
CA LEU A 77 14.14 -0.13 5.35
C LEU A 77 14.53 -1.38 6.13
N ILE A 78 15.02 -2.40 5.43
CA ILE A 78 15.37 -3.69 6.00
C ILE A 78 16.81 -4.02 5.58
N ASN A 79 17.67 -4.28 6.55
CA ASN A 79 19.10 -4.54 6.39
C ASN A 79 19.44 -6.01 6.05
N GLY A 80 18.47 -6.78 5.57
CA GLY A 80 18.64 -8.20 5.30
C GLY A 80 17.47 -8.84 4.56
N PRO A 81 17.60 -10.10 4.14
CA PRO A 81 16.49 -10.84 3.56
C PRO A 81 15.41 -11.03 4.63
N SER A 82 14.19 -10.62 4.33
CA SER A 82 13.06 -10.76 5.25
C SER A 82 11.79 -11.13 4.51
N LYS A 83 10.98 -11.99 5.11
CA LYS A 83 9.63 -12.27 4.61
C LYS A 83 8.66 -11.13 4.89
N LEU A 84 8.99 -10.21 5.81
CA LEU A 84 8.16 -9.06 6.18
C LEU A 84 7.86 -8.16 4.97
N VAL A 85 8.77 -8.08 3.99
CA VAL A 85 8.55 -7.33 2.73
C VAL A 85 7.22 -7.67 2.03
N LYS A 86 6.66 -8.86 2.29
CA LYS A 86 5.42 -9.30 1.65
C LYS A 86 4.18 -8.69 2.29
N THR A 87 4.22 -8.31 3.57
CA THR A 87 3.04 -7.92 4.35
C THR A 87 3.23 -6.62 5.14
N VAL A 88 4.44 -6.10 5.29
CA VAL A 88 4.73 -4.97 6.18
C VAL A 88 3.92 -3.71 5.85
N ILE A 89 3.62 -3.46 4.57
CA ILE A 89 2.79 -2.32 4.15
C ILE A 89 1.34 -2.47 4.63
N PRO A 90 0.57 -3.53 4.26
CA PRO A 90 -0.79 -3.68 4.77
C PRO A 90 -0.85 -3.85 6.29
N ASP A 91 0.15 -4.50 6.90
CA ASP A 91 0.20 -4.68 8.36
C ASP A 91 0.33 -3.33 9.09
N LEU A 92 1.27 -2.46 8.66
CA LEU A 92 1.42 -1.12 9.24
C LEU A 92 0.22 -0.23 8.94
N ARG A 93 -0.35 -0.31 7.73
CA ARG A 93 -1.58 0.43 7.37
C ARG A 93 -2.73 0.07 8.29
N ALA A 94 -2.90 -1.21 8.62
CA ALA A 94 -3.95 -1.69 9.51
C ALA A 94 -3.75 -1.17 10.96
N ILE A 95 -2.51 -1.17 11.46
CA ILE A 95 -2.18 -0.60 12.78
C ILE A 95 -2.48 0.89 12.82
N VAL A 96 -2.06 1.65 11.80
CA VAL A 96 -2.34 3.09 11.73
C VAL A 96 -3.85 3.35 11.64
N LYS A 97 -4.58 2.55 10.84
CA LYS A 97 -6.04 2.64 10.73
C LYS A 97 -6.72 2.49 12.09
N SER A 98 -6.36 1.45 12.85
CA SER A 98 -7.00 1.16 14.12
C SER A 98 -6.75 2.26 15.16
N ILE A 99 -5.58 2.91 15.13
CA ILE A 99 -5.28 4.04 16.03
C ILE A 99 -6.18 5.24 15.71
N TYR A 100 -6.29 5.64 14.44
CA TYR A 100 -7.16 6.76 14.05
C TYR A 100 -8.64 6.48 14.32
N GLU A 101 -9.10 5.26 14.09
CA GLU A 101 -10.50 4.87 14.39
C GLU A 101 -10.80 4.91 15.89
N GLN A 102 -9.85 4.51 16.74
CA GLN A 102 -9.98 4.64 18.20
C GLN A 102 -10.06 6.11 18.63
N GLU A 103 -9.22 6.97 18.08
CA GLU A 103 -9.22 8.41 18.38
C GLU A 103 -10.57 9.06 18.00
N ILE A 104 -11.09 8.75 16.81
CA ILE A 104 -12.40 9.22 16.34
C ILE A 104 -13.52 8.73 17.27
N ALA A 105 -13.49 7.45 17.67
CA ALA A 105 -14.49 6.89 18.56
C ALA A 105 -14.48 7.59 19.92
N ILE A 106 -13.30 7.88 20.48
CA ILE A 106 -13.14 8.64 21.73
C ILE A 106 -13.70 10.05 21.56
N ALA A 107 -13.31 10.76 20.50
CA ALA A 107 -13.75 12.13 20.25
C ALA A 107 -15.28 12.24 20.03
N THR A 108 -15.91 11.21 19.47
CA THR A 108 -17.36 11.15 19.24
C THR A 108 -18.15 10.72 20.50
N SER A 109 -17.46 10.16 21.51
CA SER A 109 -18.08 9.73 22.77
C SER A 109 -18.07 10.80 23.86
N ILE A 110 -17.51 11.98 23.57
CA ILE A 110 -17.49 13.18 24.44
C ILE A 110 -18.56 14.16 23.95
#